data_AF-A0A2N3H278-F1
#
_entry.id   AF-A0A2N3H278-F1
#
_cell.length_a   1.000
_cell.length_b   1.000
_cell.length_c   1.000
_cell.angle_alpha   90.00
_cell.angle_beta   90.00
_cell.angle_gamma   90.00
#
_symmetry.space_group_name_H-M   'P 1'
#
loop_
_entity.id
_entity.type
_entity.pdbx_description
1 polymer ?
#
loop_
_entity_poly.entity_id
_entity_poly.type
_entity_poly.pdbx_seq_one_letter_code
_entity_poly.pdbx_strand_id
1 'polypeptide(L)'
;MRMFKKDEGFTLVELMVVVLIIGILVAIAIPVFNAASESARLRTCQSNQRTIEGAVQQFLAASPDNTWAAGLVDSGNILVTDGYIKTAPTCPATGGGTYGVDASGTVTGDNGAAPGNFTATGHSHF
;
A
#
# COMPACT_ATOMS: atom_id res chain seq x y z
N MET A 1 24.22 -11.64 59.88
CA MET A 1 25.21 -11.16 58.89
C MET A 1 24.45 -10.74 57.64
N ARG A 2 24.27 -9.43 57.40
CA ARG A 2 23.57 -8.92 56.21
C ARG A 2 24.62 -8.47 55.20
N MET A 3 24.67 -9.20 54.09
CA MET A 3 25.56 -8.95 52.97
C MET A 3 24.97 -7.77 52.17
N PHE A 4 25.65 -6.62 52.18
CA PHE A 4 25.30 -5.50 51.31
C PHE A 4 25.66 -5.88 49.87
N LYS A 5 24.65 -6.07 49.03
CA LYS A 5 24.82 -6.20 47.58
C LYS A 5 25.40 -4.87 47.08
N LYS A 6 26.50 -4.94 46.33
CA LYS A 6 27.03 -3.80 45.58
C LYS A 6 26.06 -3.53 44.43
N ASP A 7 25.33 -2.42 44.49
CA ASP A 7 24.66 -1.88 43.32
C ASP A 7 25.72 -1.23 42.42
N GLU A 8 26.04 -1.87 41.31
CA GLU A 8 26.93 -1.32 40.29
C GLU A 8 26.15 -0.27 39.49
N GLY A 9 26.57 0.99 39.57
CA GLY A 9 25.95 2.11 38.83
C GLY A 9 26.40 2.14 37.37
N PHE A 10 25.46 2.45 36.47
CA PHE A 10 25.72 2.63 35.04
C PHE A 10 26.65 3.82 34.82
N THR A 11 27.73 3.64 34.07
CA THR A 11 28.64 4.77 33.79
C THR A 11 28.04 5.68 32.72
N LEU A 12 28.29 6.99 32.80
CA LEU A 12 27.87 7.93 31.74
C LEU A 12 28.45 7.55 30.38
N VAL A 13 29.65 6.98 30.35
CA VAL A 13 30.35 6.56 29.13
C VAL A 13 29.64 5.37 28.47
N GLU A 14 29.17 4.40 29.26
CA GLU A 14 28.35 3.29 28.74
C GLU A 14 27.07 3.79 28.08
N LEU A 15 26.41 4.78 28.66
CA LEU A 15 25.22 5.36 28.05
C LEU A 15 25.55 6.11 26.76
N MET A 16 26.69 6.81 26.75
CA MET A 16 27.13 7.64 25.62
C MET A 16 27.45 6.81 24.37
N VAL A 17 28.15 5.67 24.53
CA VAL A 17 28.46 4.80 23.39
C VAL A 17 27.21 4.12 22.82
N VAL A 18 26.23 3.80 23.67
CA VAL A 18 24.97 3.17 23.25
C VAL A 18 24.15 4.11 22.37
N VAL A 19 23.95 5.36 22.80
CA VAL A 19 23.19 6.33 21.98
C VAL A 19 23.91 6.68 20.68
N LEU A 20 25.26 6.67 20.68
CA LEU A 20 26.06 6.83 19.47
C LEU A 20 25.79 5.71 18.46
N ILE A 21 25.81 4.45 18.90
CA ILE A 21 25.55 3.30 18.02
C ILE A 21 24.11 3.34 17.50
N ILE A 22 23.12 3.62 18.37
CA ILE A 22 21.71 3.76 17.96
C ILE A 22 21.55 4.87 16.93
N GLY A 23 22.24 6.01 17.11
CA GLY A 23 22.21 7.13 16.16
C GLY A 23 22.67 6.73 14.76
N ILE A 24 23.76 5.95 14.64
CA ILE A 24 24.27 5.45 13.36
C ILE A 24 23.25 4.50 12.70
N LEU A 25 22.67 3.59 13.47
CA LEU A 25 21.69 2.63 12.95
C LEU A 25 20.43 3.34 12.44
N VAL A 26 19.90 4.31 13.20
CA VAL A 26 18.70 5.06 12.84
C VAL A 26 18.91 5.93 11.59
N ALA A 27 20.09 6.54 11.46
CA ALA A 27 20.43 7.36 10.29
C ALA A 27 20.35 6.59 8.97
N ILE A 28 20.70 5.30 8.97
CA ILE A 28 20.60 4.42 7.80
C ILE A 28 19.20 3.80 7.69
N ALA A 29 18.60 3.42 8.83
CA ALA A 29 17.32 2.71 8.85
C ALA A 29 16.16 3.57 8.35
N ILE A 30 16.08 4.86 8.72
CA ILE A 30 14.96 5.74 8.34
C ILE A 30 14.80 5.87 6.82
N PRO A 31 15.83 6.27 6.03
CA PRO A 31 15.64 6.43 4.58
C PRO A 31 15.31 5.10 3.89
N VAL A 32 15.95 3.99 4.31
CA VAL A 32 15.67 2.66 3.77
C VAL A 32 14.24 2.23 4.08
N PHE A 33 13.78 2.44 5.32
CA PHE A 33 12.43 2.10 5.73
C PHE A 33 11.37 2.92 5.01
N ASN A 34 11.63 4.22 4.79
CA ASN A 34 10.72 5.10 4.06
C ASN A 34 10.56 4.63 2.59
N ALA A 35 11.67 4.33 1.90
CA ALA A 35 11.62 3.80 0.55
C ALA A 35 10.95 2.42 0.46
N ALA A 36 11.22 1.54 1.43
CA ALA A 36 10.59 0.22 1.51
C ALA A 36 9.08 0.33 1.74
N SER A 37 8.65 1.22 2.64
CA SER A 37 7.24 1.46 2.93
C SER A 37 6.50 2.02 1.71
N GLU A 38 7.11 2.95 0.99
CA GLU A 38 6.49 3.53 -0.21
C GLU A 38 6.36 2.50 -1.34
N SER A 39 7.43 1.75 -1.61
CA SER A 39 7.37 0.68 -2.60
C SER A 39 6.37 -0.43 -2.21
N ALA A 40 6.16 -0.68 -0.92
CA ALA A 40 5.12 -1.59 -0.44
C ALA A 40 3.71 -1.07 -0.76
N ARG A 41 3.44 0.23 -0.55
CA ARG A 41 2.15 0.86 -0.89
C ARG A 41 1.85 0.75 -2.39
N LEU A 42 2.84 1.04 -3.25
CA LEU A 42 2.69 0.90 -4.70
C LEU A 42 2.42 -0.55 -5.12
N ARG A 43 3.13 -1.52 -4.53
CA ARG A 43 2.89 -2.95 -4.76
C ARG A 43 1.50 -3.39 -4.32
N THR A 44 1.00 -2.87 -3.20
CA THR A 44 -0.38 -3.08 -2.78
C THR A 44 -1.35 -2.52 -3.82
N CYS A 45 -1.11 -1.32 -4.34
CA CYS A 45 -1.99 -0.75 -5.36
C CYS A 45 -2.05 -1.61 -6.63
N GLN A 46 -0.91 -2.15 -7.07
CA GLN A 46 -0.83 -3.05 -8.21
C GLN A 46 -1.54 -4.40 -7.94
N SER A 47 -1.39 -4.94 -6.73
CA SER A 47 -2.08 -6.18 -6.34
C SER A 47 -3.61 -6.01 -6.31
N ASN A 48 -4.07 -4.86 -5.82
CA ASN A 48 -5.48 -4.51 -5.83
C ASN A 48 -6.02 -4.39 -7.26
N GLN A 49 -5.27 -3.74 -8.16
CA GLN A 49 -5.63 -3.65 -9.59
C GLN A 49 -5.83 -5.05 -10.20
N ARG A 50 -4.88 -5.98 -9.99
CA ARG A 50 -4.99 -7.37 -10.48
C ARG A 50 -6.18 -8.13 -9.88
N THR A 51 -6.52 -7.84 -8.62
CA THR A 51 -7.69 -8.44 -7.97
C THR A 51 -8.98 -7.98 -8.67
N ILE A 52 -9.07 -6.69 -8.99
CA ILE A 52 -10.20 -6.13 -9.74
C ILE A 52 -10.22 -6.69 -11.16
N GLU A 53 -9.06 -6.81 -11.83
CA GLU A 53 -8.98 -7.41 -13.17
C GLU A 53 -9.59 -8.81 -13.19
N GLY A 54 -9.23 -9.65 -12.21
CA GLY A 54 -9.84 -10.96 -12.04
C GLY A 54 -11.37 -10.91 -11.87
N ALA A 55 -11.86 -9.96 -11.06
CA ALA A 55 -13.30 -9.77 -10.85
C ALA A 55 -14.03 -9.31 -12.14
N VAL A 56 -13.42 -8.39 -12.90
CA VAL A 56 -13.97 -7.94 -14.20
C VAL A 56 -14.01 -9.08 -15.20
N GLN A 57 -12.94 -9.88 -15.30
CA GLN A 57 -12.91 -11.04 -16.19
C GLN A 57 -13.99 -12.07 -15.79
N GLN A 58 -14.22 -12.27 -14.49
CA GLN A 58 -15.28 -13.15 -14.02
C GLN A 58 -16.67 -12.61 -14.36
N PHE A 59 -16.91 -11.31 -14.22
CA PHE A 59 -18.15 -10.65 -14.61
C PHE A 59 -18.40 -10.77 -16.12
N LEU A 60 -17.40 -10.47 -16.94
CA LEU A 60 -17.47 -10.55 -18.40
C LEU A 60 -17.75 -11.99 -18.88
N ALA A 61 -17.13 -12.98 -18.24
CA ALA A 61 -17.38 -14.40 -18.55
C ALA A 61 -18.79 -14.86 -18.17
N ALA A 62 -19.41 -14.26 -17.14
CA ALA A 62 -20.76 -14.59 -16.71
C ALA A 62 -21.85 -13.79 -17.46
N SER A 63 -21.48 -12.64 -18.04
CA SER A 63 -22.42 -11.73 -18.69
C SER A 63 -22.74 -12.19 -20.11
N PRO A 64 -24.03 -12.37 -20.48
CA PRO A 64 -24.41 -12.89 -21.79
C PRO A 64 -24.00 -11.98 -22.96
N ASP A 65 -23.89 -10.68 -22.71
CA ASP A 65 -23.55 -9.69 -23.73
C ASP A 65 -22.05 -9.35 -23.75
N ASN A 66 -21.25 -9.91 -22.84
CA ASN A 66 -19.81 -9.58 -22.66
C ASN A 66 -19.52 -8.06 -22.69
N THR A 67 -20.46 -7.26 -22.20
CA THR A 67 -20.34 -5.80 -22.19
C THR A 67 -20.06 -5.32 -20.78
N TRP A 68 -19.15 -4.35 -20.68
CA TRP A 68 -18.84 -3.65 -19.45
C TRP A 68 -19.06 -2.15 -19.66
N ALA A 69 -19.60 -1.47 -18.65
CA ALA A 69 -19.76 -0.03 -18.66
C ALA A 69 -18.59 0.64 -17.93
N ALA A 70 -17.86 1.53 -18.61
CA ALA A 70 -16.75 2.26 -18.01
C ALA A 70 -17.16 2.98 -16.73
N GLY A 71 -16.33 2.93 -15.68
CA GLY A 71 -16.63 3.60 -14.42
C GLY A 71 -15.62 3.34 -13.30
N LEU A 72 -15.76 4.07 -12.21
CA LEU A 72 -14.98 3.83 -10.99
C LEU A 72 -15.49 2.57 -10.28
N VAL A 73 -14.56 1.81 -9.70
CA VAL A 73 -14.84 0.67 -8.81
C VAL A 73 -15.01 1.23 -7.41
N ASP A 74 -16.28 1.34 -7.01
CA ASP A 74 -16.70 1.78 -5.68
C ASP A 74 -17.81 0.84 -5.17
N SER A 75 -18.25 1.02 -3.93
CA SER A 75 -19.35 0.26 -3.32
C SER A 75 -20.67 0.28 -4.11
N GLY A 76 -20.86 1.22 -5.05
CA GLY A 76 -22.01 1.26 -5.97
C GLY A 76 -21.77 0.67 -7.37
N ASN A 77 -20.58 0.13 -7.66
CA ASN A 77 -20.27 -0.50 -8.95
C ASN A 77 -20.88 -1.92 -9.02
N ILE A 78 -21.16 -2.39 -10.24
CA ILE A 78 -21.64 -3.74 -10.54
C ILE A 78 -20.74 -4.85 -9.96
N LEU A 79 -19.41 -4.68 -9.85
CA LEU A 79 -18.53 -5.72 -9.27
C LEU A 79 -18.80 -5.97 -7.79
N VAL A 80 -19.12 -4.92 -7.03
CA VAL A 80 -19.40 -5.03 -5.60
C VAL A 80 -20.85 -5.48 -5.41
N THR A 81 -21.77 -4.87 -6.15
CA THR A 81 -23.21 -5.14 -6.06
C THR A 81 -23.54 -6.58 -6.47
N ASP A 82 -22.97 -7.07 -7.56
CA ASP A 82 -23.19 -8.45 -8.03
C ASP A 82 -22.29 -9.46 -7.31
N GLY A 83 -21.46 -8.99 -6.37
CA GLY A 83 -20.74 -9.83 -5.43
C GLY A 83 -19.45 -10.47 -5.95
N TYR A 84 -18.92 -10.03 -7.10
CA TYR A 84 -17.61 -10.46 -7.63
C TYR A 84 -16.45 -10.00 -6.74
N ILE A 85 -16.62 -8.87 -6.05
CA ILE A 85 -15.70 -8.41 -5.00
C ILE A 85 -16.50 -7.95 -3.77
N LYS A 86 -15.96 -8.17 -2.57
CA LYS A 86 -16.68 -7.84 -1.32
C LYS A 86 -16.67 -6.36 -1.00
N THR A 87 -15.59 -5.66 -1.33
CA THR A 87 -15.43 -4.23 -1.12
C THR A 87 -14.43 -3.72 -2.15
N ALA A 88 -14.68 -2.54 -2.70
CA ALA A 88 -13.73 -1.90 -3.61
C ALA A 88 -12.43 -1.58 -2.85
N PRO A 89 -11.27 -2.15 -3.25
CA PRO A 89 -10.02 -1.82 -2.61
C PRO A 89 -9.60 -0.40 -3.00
N THR A 90 -8.94 0.30 -2.08
CA THR A 90 -8.37 1.63 -2.34
C THR A 90 -6.85 1.55 -2.43
N CYS A 91 -6.24 2.48 -3.16
CA CYS A 91 -4.80 2.57 -3.29
C CYS A 91 -4.20 3.36 -2.11
N PRO A 92 -3.39 2.73 -1.23
CA PRO A 92 -2.78 3.44 -0.10
C PRO A 92 -1.67 4.43 -0.52
N ALA A 93 -1.13 4.32 -1.74
CA ALA A 93 -0.11 5.25 -2.24
C ALA A 93 -0.67 6.67 -2.49
N THR A 94 -1.95 6.80 -2.83
CA THR A 94 -2.67 8.08 -3.03
C THR A 94 -3.49 8.55 -1.85
N GLY A 95 -3.37 7.91 -0.68
CA GLY A 95 -4.23 8.23 0.46
C GLY A 95 -5.69 7.82 0.26
N GLY A 96 -5.95 6.81 -0.59
CA GLY A 96 -7.29 6.26 -0.80
C GLY A 96 -7.85 6.36 -2.22
N GLY A 97 -7.00 6.49 -3.25
CA GLY A 97 -7.46 6.56 -4.64
C GLY A 97 -8.26 5.32 -5.05
N THR A 98 -9.30 5.54 -5.85
CA THR A 98 -10.16 4.48 -6.38
C THR A 98 -9.65 3.98 -7.73
N TYR A 99 -9.97 2.74 -8.08
CA TYR A 99 -9.66 2.17 -9.39
C TYR A 99 -10.79 2.47 -10.37
N GLY A 100 -10.50 2.60 -11.65
CA GLY A 100 -11.51 2.58 -12.69
C GLY A 100 -11.44 1.30 -13.51
N VAL A 101 -12.45 1.08 -14.32
CA VAL A 101 -12.45 0.10 -15.39
C VAL A 101 -12.98 0.81 -16.62
N ASP A 102 -12.24 0.79 -17.72
CA ASP A 102 -12.69 1.40 -18.97
C ASP A 102 -13.76 0.55 -19.68
N ALA A 103 -14.30 1.04 -20.79
CA ALA A 103 -15.36 0.34 -21.53
C ALA A 103 -14.91 -0.99 -22.14
N SER A 104 -13.60 -1.26 -22.20
CA SER A 104 -13.05 -2.52 -22.66
C SER A 104 -12.87 -3.55 -21.55
N GLY A 105 -13.20 -3.20 -20.30
CA GLY A 105 -12.93 -4.04 -19.13
C GLY A 105 -11.48 -3.94 -18.64
N THR A 106 -10.68 -2.99 -19.14
CA THR A 106 -9.32 -2.78 -18.67
C THR A 106 -9.37 -1.98 -17.37
N VAL A 107 -8.78 -2.53 -16.32
CA VAL A 107 -8.70 -1.85 -15.03
C VAL A 107 -7.61 -0.78 -15.10
N THR A 108 -7.99 0.46 -14.80
CA THR A 108 -7.09 1.60 -14.78
C THR A 108 -6.29 1.64 -13.47
N GLY A 109 -5.21 2.43 -13.47
CA GLY A 109 -4.53 2.81 -12.25
C GLY A 109 -5.42 3.65 -11.33
N ASP A 110 -4.86 4.12 -10.22
CA ASP A 110 -5.64 4.93 -9.29
C ASP A 110 -6.16 6.23 -9.95
N ASN A 111 -7.36 6.66 -9.56
CA ASN A 111 -8.03 7.86 -10.06
C ASN A 111 -8.16 7.93 -11.60
N GLY A 112 -8.19 6.78 -12.28
CA GLY A 112 -8.30 6.72 -13.74
C GLY A 112 -6.96 6.84 -14.49
N ALA A 113 -5.82 6.74 -13.81
CA ALA A 113 -4.51 6.72 -14.43
C ALA A 113 -4.33 5.51 -15.37
N ALA A 114 -3.33 5.56 -16.27
CA ALA A 114 -3.01 4.40 -17.10
C ALA A 114 -2.74 3.14 -16.25
N PRO A 115 -3.05 1.93 -16.76
CA PRO A 115 -2.81 0.69 -16.02
C PRO A 115 -1.37 0.60 -15.49
N GLY A 116 -1.22 0.26 -14.21
CA GLY A 116 0.08 0.17 -13.55
C GLY A 116 0.74 1.52 -13.19
N ASN A 117 0.12 2.66 -13.54
CA ASN A 117 0.55 3.96 -13.06
C ASN A 117 -0.15 4.26 -11.72
N PHE A 118 0.64 4.28 -10.65
CA PHE A 118 0.16 4.65 -9.32
C PHE A 118 0.90 5.87 -8.84
N THR A 119 0.19 6.98 -8.63
CA THR A 119 0.83 8.19 -8.12
C THR A 119 1.01 8.08 -6.62
N ALA A 120 2.25 8.11 -6.13
CA ALA A 120 2.48 8.27 -4.70
C ALA A 120 2.21 9.74 -4.33
N THR A 121 1.24 10.02 -3.46
CA THR A 121 1.12 11.35 -2.84
C THR A 121 2.39 11.60 -2.02
N GLY A 122 3.37 12.31 -2.58
CA GLY A 122 4.61 12.69 -1.90
C GLY A 122 5.92 12.57 -2.69
N HIS A 123 5.90 12.17 -3.96
CA HIS A 123 7.12 12.16 -4.78
C HIS A 123 6.89 12.86 -6.13
N SER A 124 6.94 14.19 -6.11
CA SER A 124 7.37 14.92 -7.31
C SER A 124 8.78 14.47 -7.63
N HIS A 125 8.96 13.90 -8.82
CA HIS A 125 10.22 13.54 -9.44
C HIS A 125 11.38 14.48 -9.02
N PHE A 126 12.33 13.94 -8.26
CA PHE A 126 13.70 14.44 -8.18
C PHE A 126 14.62 13.32 -8.64
#